data_AF-A0A7C1YKM5-F1
#
_entry.id   AF-A0A7C1YKM5-F1
#
_cell.length_a   1.000
_cell.length_b   1.000
_cell.length_c   1.000
_cell.angle_alpha   90.00
_cell.angle_beta   90.00
_cell.angle_gamma   90.00
#
_symmetry.space_group_name_H-M   'P 1'
#
loop_
_entity.id
_entity.type
_entity.pdbx_description
1 polymer ?
#
loop_
_entity_poly.entity_id
_entity_poly.type
_entity_poly.pdbx_seq_one_letter_code
_entity_poly.pdbx_strand_id
1 'polypeptide(L)'
;MRIARYNIRYTNDFWMCAMTFNRVVLAITGLLFLEQVHATAIPSPPTVSFDDSASTSIIGVTNFVVTGADMTGMSVDVAGVGINESTSWAATGVGTGGASGTGWSLTESNDTFGGKWELSIDLGANVLIQTITFDGLPGDIVFDMYHTDPFDDSFTAEGTPGSGAGLTYSDFGGTSYDVKFQNQLYVGANAAVGDIWGTMVIDFGDGINKGEITFYQDTDRIGVNVPEPGSIALLGGGLMMMGFMRRRRKMAESV
;
A
#
# COMPACT_ATOMS: atom_id res chain seq x y z
N MET A 1 35.18 3.50 17.73
CA MET A 1 33.73 3.79 17.81
C MET A 1 33.55 5.15 18.46
N ARG A 2 33.45 6.21 17.66
CA ARG A 2 33.23 7.60 18.10
C ARG A 2 31.83 7.99 17.68
N ILE A 3 30.96 8.27 18.65
CA ILE A 3 29.60 8.75 18.42
C ILE A 3 29.68 10.28 18.29
N ALA A 4 29.45 10.80 17.08
CA ALA A 4 29.21 12.23 16.89
C ALA A 4 27.72 12.49 17.11
N ARG A 5 27.39 13.32 18.10
CA ARG A 5 26.03 13.86 18.30
C ARG A 5 25.96 15.22 17.62
N TYR A 6 25.12 15.38 16.62
CA TYR A 6 24.77 16.69 16.07
C TYR A 6 23.42 17.14 16.63
N ASN A 7 23.46 18.23 17.41
CA ASN A 7 22.28 18.97 17.83
C ASN A 7 21.91 19.95 16.70
N ILE A 8 20.79 19.71 16.02
CA ILE A 8 20.17 20.71 15.16
C ILE A 8 19.32 21.61 16.06
N ARG A 9 19.76 22.85 16.28
CA ARG A 9 18.94 23.90 16.89
C ARG A 9 18.13 24.56 15.77
N TYR A 10 16.82 24.38 15.78
CA TYR A 10 15.92 25.28 15.07
C TYR A 10 15.77 26.57 15.89
N THR A 11 16.29 27.67 15.38
CA THR A 11 16.06 29.01 15.92
C THR A 11 14.68 29.47 15.49
N ASN A 12 13.72 29.46 16.42
CA ASN A 12 12.43 30.10 16.24
C ASN A 12 12.59 31.61 16.48
N ASP A 13 13.03 32.36 15.46
CA ASP A 13 12.96 33.82 15.46
C ASP A 13 11.54 34.28 15.11
N PHE A 14 10.62 34.11 16.06
CA PHE A 14 9.33 34.79 16.03
C PHE A 14 9.47 36.13 16.76
N TRP A 15 9.60 37.19 15.98
CA TRP A 15 9.57 38.58 16.44
C TRP A 15 8.24 38.88 17.14
N MET A 16 8.24 38.90 18.48
CA MET A 16 7.19 39.54 19.27
C MET A 16 7.37 41.06 19.23
N CYS A 17 6.55 41.74 18.44
CA CYS A 17 6.37 43.18 18.54
C CYS A 17 5.55 43.50 19.80
N ALA A 18 6.22 43.84 20.90
CA ALA A 18 5.56 44.30 22.12
C ALA A 18 5.05 45.74 21.91
N MET A 19 3.77 45.90 21.55
CA MET A 19 3.09 47.19 21.66
C MET A 19 2.48 47.33 23.07
N THR A 20 3.02 48.30 23.79
CA THR A 20 2.50 48.83 25.06
C THR A 20 1.14 49.49 24.83
N PHE A 21 0.08 48.94 25.44
CA PHE A 21 -1.24 49.56 25.44
C PHE A 21 -1.28 50.74 26.42
N ASN A 22 -1.29 51.95 25.87
CA ASN A 22 -1.53 53.18 26.62
C ASN A 22 -3.04 53.40 26.77
N ARG A 23 -3.49 53.68 27.99
CA ARG A 23 -4.91 53.86 28.34
C ARG A 23 -5.44 55.19 27.79
N VAL A 24 -6.39 55.13 26.85
CA VAL A 24 -7.33 56.23 26.59
C VAL A 24 -8.74 55.64 26.59
N VAL A 25 -9.51 56.01 27.61
CA VAL A 25 -10.95 55.73 27.71
C VAL A 25 -11.67 56.68 26.76
N LEU A 26 -12.30 56.14 25.72
CA LEU A 26 -13.31 56.87 24.95
C LEU A 26 -14.54 55.97 24.79
N ALA A 27 -15.62 56.36 25.46
CA ALA A 27 -16.91 55.70 25.40
C ALA A 27 -17.60 56.01 24.08
N ILE A 28 -17.80 54.99 23.25
CA ILE A 28 -18.74 55.01 22.13
C ILE A 28 -19.56 53.73 22.24
N THR A 29 -20.83 53.88 22.64
CA THR A 29 -21.84 52.82 22.56
C THR A 29 -22.17 52.56 21.10
N GLY A 30 -21.42 51.65 20.48
CA GLY A 30 -21.71 51.05 19.18
C GLY A 30 -21.96 49.56 19.37
N LEU A 31 -23.17 49.11 19.03
CA LEU A 31 -23.55 47.70 19.01
C LEU A 31 -22.72 47.00 17.91
N LEU A 32 -21.58 46.42 18.28
CA LEU A 32 -20.74 45.65 17.38
C LEU A 32 -21.30 44.23 17.28
N PHE A 33 -21.95 43.92 16.15
CA PHE A 33 -22.13 42.54 15.74
C PHE A 33 -20.74 41.98 15.41
N LEU A 34 -20.19 41.17 16.32
CA LEU A 34 -19.06 40.31 16.02
C LEU A 34 -19.60 39.16 15.15
N GLU A 35 -19.45 39.27 13.83
CA GLU A 35 -19.58 38.09 12.97
C GLU A 35 -18.39 37.18 13.27
N GLN A 36 -18.67 36.11 14.02
CA GLN A 36 -17.74 35.02 14.25
C GLN A 36 -17.50 34.33 12.91
N VAL A 37 -16.43 34.75 12.22
CA VAL A 37 -15.91 34.03 11.06
C VAL A 37 -15.39 32.70 11.57
N HIS A 38 -16.20 31.65 11.46
CA HIS A 38 -15.76 30.29 11.66
C HIS A 38 -14.78 29.96 10.52
N ALA A 39 -13.48 29.99 10.82
CA ALA A 39 -12.49 29.37 9.96
C ALA A 39 -12.81 27.87 9.93
N THR A 40 -13.34 27.39 8.82
CA THR A 40 -13.44 25.95 8.57
C THR A 40 -12.02 25.42 8.49
N ALA A 41 -11.62 24.60 9.45
CA ALA A 41 -10.36 23.88 9.37
C ALA A 41 -10.34 23.07 8.08
N ILE A 42 -9.29 23.25 7.27
CA ILE A 42 -9.03 22.37 6.14
C ILE A 42 -8.73 20.99 6.75
N PRO A 43 -9.36 19.89 6.29
CA PRO A 43 -9.02 18.56 6.76
C PRO A 43 -7.52 18.32 6.64
N SER A 44 -6.90 17.74 7.66
CA SER A 44 -5.51 17.29 7.56
C SER A 44 -5.43 16.18 6.50
N PRO A 45 -4.34 16.10 5.70
CA PRO A 45 -4.09 14.91 4.90
C PRO A 45 -4.01 13.68 5.80
N PRO A 46 -4.29 12.48 5.26
CA PRO A 46 -4.20 11.25 6.01
C PRO A 46 -2.79 11.02 6.54
N THR A 47 -2.66 10.46 7.74
CA THR A 47 -1.36 10.07 8.28
C THR A 47 -0.99 8.69 7.75
N VAL A 48 0.13 8.56 7.05
CA VAL A 48 0.67 7.25 6.64
C VAL A 48 1.69 6.79 7.68
N SER A 49 1.53 5.58 8.19
CA SER A 49 2.37 4.98 9.23
C SER A 49 2.75 3.53 8.93
N PHE A 50 3.80 3.04 9.59
CA PHE A 50 4.43 1.75 9.32
C PHE A 50 4.65 0.97 10.62
N ASP A 51 4.42 -0.33 10.59
CA ASP A 51 4.60 -1.25 11.72
C ASP A 51 5.46 -2.45 11.30
N ASP A 52 6.77 -2.29 11.50
CA ASP A 52 7.83 -3.26 11.18
C ASP A 52 8.03 -4.33 12.26
N SER A 53 7.11 -4.43 13.24
CA SER A 53 7.23 -5.39 14.33
C SER A 53 7.09 -6.85 13.90
N ALA A 54 6.51 -7.10 12.71
CA ALA A 54 6.38 -8.41 12.10
C ALA A 54 6.88 -8.38 10.65
N SER A 55 7.53 -9.47 10.21
CA SER A 55 7.97 -9.64 8.84
C SER A 55 7.77 -11.06 8.30
N THR A 56 7.54 -11.16 6.99
CA THR A 56 7.26 -12.42 6.28
C THR A 56 8.17 -12.56 5.06
N SER A 57 8.72 -13.77 4.87
CA SER A 57 9.50 -14.10 3.67
C SER A 57 8.57 -14.42 2.50
N ILE A 58 8.86 -13.84 1.35
CA ILE A 58 8.28 -14.23 0.06
C ILE A 58 9.37 -14.76 -0.86
N ILE A 59 8.98 -15.60 -1.82
CA ILE A 59 9.93 -16.24 -2.73
C ILE A 59 10.44 -15.30 -3.84
N GLY A 60 9.68 -14.25 -4.15
CA GLY A 60 10.04 -13.23 -5.13
C GLY A 60 8.82 -12.46 -5.62
N VAL A 61 9.06 -11.27 -6.17
CA VAL A 61 8.07 -10.48 -6.91
C VAL A 61 8.33 -10.68 -8.40
N THR A 62 7.28 -10.88 -9.19
CA THR A 62 7.45 -11.25 -10.62
C THR A 62 6.61 -10.43 -11.60
N ASN A 63 5.61 -9.70 -11.12
CA ASN A 63 4.85 -8.78 -11.95
C ASN A 63 4.72 -7.44 -11.23
N PHE A 64 5.17 -6.39 -11.91
CA PHE A 64 5.17 -5.00 -11.46
C PHE A 64 4.13 -4.13 -12.17
N VAL A 65 3.27 -4.77 -12.98
CA VAL A 65 2.14 -4.17 -13.66
C VAL A 65 0.93 -4.97 -13.22
N VAL A 66 0.36 -4.59 -12.09
CA VAL A 66 -0.76 -5.30 -11.47
C VAL A 66 -2.02 -4.50 -11.73
N THR A 67 -3.03 -5.16 -12.27
CA THR A 67 -4.34 -4.53 -12.43
C THR A 67 -5.32 -4.97 -11.37
N GLY A 68 -6.45 -4.26 -11.28
CA GLY A 68 -7.57 -4.66 -10.44
C GLY A 68 -8.00 -6.11 -10.66
N ALA A 69 -7.91 -6.64 -11.88
CA ALA A 69 -8.24 -8.04 -12.14
C ALA A 69 -7.23 -9.02 -11.51
N ASP A 70 -5.96 -8.62 -11.44
CA ASP A 70 -4.86 -9.45 -10.94
C ASP A 70 -4.90 -9.62 -9.42
N MET A 71 -5.50 -8.68 -8.69
CA MET A 71 -5.63 -8.74 -7.22
C MET A 71 -6.67 -9.76 -6.72
N THR A 72 -7.21 -10.59 -7.60
CA THR A 72 -8.18 -11.64 -7.24
C THR A 72 -7.63 -12.54 -6.13
N GLY A 73 -8.40 -12.67 -5.05
CA GLY A 73 -8.03 -13.47 -3.88
C GLY A 73 -7.52 -12.67 -2.68
N MET A 74 -7.12 -11.40 -2.86
CA MET A 74 -6.81 -10.50 -1.74
C MET A 74 -8.00 -10.41 -0.77
N SER A 75 -7.75 -10.43 0.54
CA SER A 75 -8.80 -10.25 1.55
C SER A 75 -9.08 -8.77 1.78
N VAL A 76 -10.36 -8.43 1.91
CA VAL A 76 -10.84 -7.11 2.32
C VAL A 76 -11.78 -7.29 3.50
N ASP A 77 -11.31 -6.89 4.67
CA ASP A 77 -12.02 -6.98 5.94
C ASP A 77 -12.48 -5.60 6.39
N VAL A 78 -13.79 -5.43 6.55
CA VAL A 78 -14.43 -4.17 6.94
C VAL A 78 -15.05 -4.34 8.31
N ALA A 79 -14.66 -3.51 9.27
CA ALA A 79 -15.15 -3.59 10.65
C ALA A 79 -15.52 -2.22 11.23
N GLY A 80 -16.48 -2.22 12.14
CA GLY A 80 -16.86 -1.03 12.92
C GLY A 80 -18.16 -1.24 13.69
N VAL A 81 -18.92 -0.15 13.88
CA VAL A 81 -20.18 -0.20 14.61
C VAL A 81 -21.27 -0.78 13.72
N GLY A 82 -21.76 -1.97 14.07
CA GLY A 82 -22.87 -2.61 13.34
C GLY A 82 -22.50 -3.21 11.98
N ILE A 83 -21.21 -3.26 11.64
CA ILE A 83 -20.67 -3.90 10.43
C ILE A 83 -19.42 -4.70 10.78
N ASN A 84 -19.34 -5.92 10.27
CA ASN A 84 -18.16 -6.78 10.33
C ASN A 84 -18.25 -7.77 9.17
N GLU A 85 -17.58 -7.47 8.07
CA GLU A 85 -17.68 -8.19 6.81
C GLU A 85 -16.28 -8.52 6.28
N SER A 86 -16.10 -9.75 5.83
CA SER A 86 -14.90 -10.21 5.15
C SER A 86 -15.27 -10.61 3.74
N THR A 87 -14.59 -10.03 2.76
CA THR A 87 -14.83 -10.31 1.33
C THR A 87 -13.50 -10.56 0.64
N SER A 88 -13.54 -11.33 -0.44
CA SER A 88 -12.37 -11.49 -1.30
C SER A 88 -12.50 -10.57 -2.50
N TRP A 89 -11.39 -9.93 -2.86
CA TRP A 89 -11.27 -9.19 -4.10
C TRP A 89 -11.49 -10.11 -5.29
N ALA A 90 -12.24 -9.62 -6.29
CA ALA A 90 -12.55 -10.36 -7.50
C ALA A 90 -12.41 -9.48 -8.74
N ALA A 91 -11.97 -10.09 -9.84
CA ALA A 91 -12.04 -9.44 -11.16
C ALA A 91 -13.51 -9.18 -11.55
N THR A 92 -13.79 -7.94 -11.97
CA THR A 92 -15.13 -7.50 -12.43
C THR A 92 -15.13 -7.17 -13.92
N GLY A 93 -13.94 -7.08 -14.54
CA GLY A 93 -13.75 -6.83 -15.96
C GLY A 93 -12.30 -7.03 -16.38
N VAL A 94 -12.00 -6.73 -17.64
CA VAL A 94 -10.62 -6.75 -18.14
C VAL A 94 -9.84 -5.62 -17.48
N GLY A 95 -8.82 -5.96 -16.70
CA GLY A 95 -7.98 -4.97 -16.00
C GLY A 95 -8.68 -4.27 -14.83
N THR A 96 -9.85 -4.76 -14.40
CA THR A 96 -10.65 -4.16 -13.33
C THR A 96 -11.05 -5.22 -12.33
N GLY A 97 -11.01 -4.86 -11.05
CA GLY A 97 -11.52 -5.69 -9.97
C GLY A 97 -12.02 -4.86 -8.81
N GLY A 98 -12.54 -5.54 -7.81
CA GLY A 98 -13.02 -4.89 -6.61
C GLY A 98 -13.50 -5.87 -5.55
N ALA A 99 -13.88 -5.29 -4.42
CA ALA A 99 -14.57 -5.95 -3.33
C ALA A 99 -15.79 -5.10 -2.94
N SER A 100 -16.87 -5.74 -2.51
CA SER A 100 -18.08 -5.02 -2.10
C SER A 100 -18.85 -5.79 -1.06
N GLY A 101 -19.49 -5.06 -0.16
CA GLY A 101 -20.35 -5.62 0.87
C GLY A 101 -21.62 -4.80 1.07
N THR A 102 -22.16 -4.80 2.28
CA THR A 102 -23.43 -4.12 2.55
C THR A 102 -23.21 -2.62 2.63
N GLY A 103 -23.56 -1.89 1.56
CA GLY A 103 -23.48 -0.42 1.55
C GLY A 103 -22.06 0.13 1.42
N TRP A 104 -21.13 -0.65 0.88
CA TRP A 104 -19.80 -0.18 0.50
C TRP A 104 -19.27 -0.97 -0.71
N SER A 105 -18.41 -0.33 -1.48
CA SER A 105 -17.68 -0.97 -2.58
C SER A 105 -16.32 -0.33 -2.76
N LEU A 106 -15.33 -1.13 -3.10
CA LEU A 106 -14.00 -0.70 -3.47
C LEU A 106 -13.66 -1.27 -4.84
N THR A 107 -13.17 -0.43 -5.73
CA THR A 107 -12.78 -0.83 -7.08
C THR A 107 -11.44 -0.25 -7.47
N GLU A 108 -10.72 -0.96 -8.33
CA GLU A 108 -9.50 -0.50 -8.96
C GLU A 108 -9.55 -0.90 -10.44
N SER A 109 -9.10 0.00 -11.31
CA SER A 109 -9.02 -0.23 -12.76
C SER A 109 -7.69 0.23 -13.33
N ASN A 110 -7.15 -0.60 -14.23
CA ASN A 110 -5.85 -0.45 -14.88
C ASN A 110 -4.70 -0.81 -13.92
N ASP A 111 -3.48 -0.42 -14.29
CA ASP A 111 -2.26 -0.68 -13.53
C ASP A 111 -2.23 0.14 -12.24
N THR A 112 -2.07 -0.51 -11.08
CA THR A 112 -2.15 0.09 -9.75
C THR A 112 -1.09 1.17 -9.50
N PHE A 113 0.03 1.13 -10.21
CA PHE A 113 1.07 2.17 -10.13
C PHE A 113 0.55 3.58 -10.47
N GLY A 114 -0.47 3.69 -11.33
CA GLY A 114 -1.13 4.95 -11.67
C GLY A 114 -2.66 4.88 -11.68
N GLY A 115 -3.21 3.73 -11.31
CA GLY A 115 -4.63 3.40 -11.26
C GLY A 115 -5.26 3.91 -9.97
N LYS A 116 -6.51 4.36 -10.08
CA LYS A 116 -7.23 4.91 -8.94
C LYS A 116 -8.02 3.82 -8.24
N TRP A 117 -7.87 3.78 -6.94
CA TRP A 117 -8.76 3.06 -6.06
C TRP A 117 -9.93 3.96 -5.71
N GLU A 118 -11.14 3.44 -5.86
CA GLU A 118 -12.39 4.16 -5.62
C GLU A 118 -13.20 3.41 -4.57
N LEU A 119 -13.31 4.00 -3.38
CA LEU A 119 -14.10 3.52 -2.26
C LEU A 119 -15.38 4.35 -2.15
N SER A 120 -16.52 3.68 -2.27
CA SER A 120 -17.84 4.25 -2.01
C SER A 120 -18.44 3.64 -0.76
N ILE A 121 -19.02 4.48 0.09
CA ILE A 121 -19.70 4.09 1.33
C ILE A 121 -21.07 4.78 1.35
N ASP A 122 -22.14 4.00 1.48
CA ASP A 122 -23.50 4.46 1.71
C ASP A 122 -24.23 3.53 2.68
N LEU A 123 -23.98 3.74 3.97
CA LEU A 123 -24.52 2.97 5.07
C LEU A 123 -25.69 3.70 5.74
N GLY A 124 -26.49 2.94 6.50
CA GLY A 124 -27.51 3.49 7.39
C GLY A 124 -26.90 4.34 8.51
N ALA A 125 -27.66 5.30 9.05
CA ALA A 125 -27.16 6.28 10.02
C ALA A 125 -26.50 5.70 11.29
N ASN A 126 -26.82 4.45 11.66
CA ASN A 126 -26.32 3.77 12.86
C ASN A 126 -25.25 2.71 12.57
N VAL A 127 -24.76 2.62 11.33
CA VAL A 127 -23.71 1.68 10.92
C VAL A 127 -22.49 2.50 10.50
N LEU A 128 -21.34 2.26 11.11
CA LEU A 128 -20.10 3.00 10.85
C LEU A 128 -18.98 2.03 10.52
N ILE A 129 -18.25 2.26 9.44
CA ILE A 129 -16.96 1.60 9.17
C ILE A 129 -15.88 2.35 9.93
N GLN A 130 -15.14 1.66 10.77
CA GLN A 130 -13.99 2.21 11.50
C GLN A 130 -12.69 1.81 10.82
N THR A 131 -12.60 0.56 10.34
CA THR A 131 -11.39 0.06 9.70
C THR A 131 -11.71 -0.72 8.44
N ILE A 132 -10.88 -0.56 7.42
CA ILE A 132 -10.80 -1.46 6.26
C ILE A 132 -9.39 -2.01 6.21
N THR A 133 -9.26 -3.33 6.31
CA THR A 133 -7.99 -4.04 6.25
C THR A 133 -7.88 -4.78 4.93
N PHE A 134 -6.78 -4.58 4.24
CA PHE A 134 -6.40 -5.29 3.03
C PHE A 134 -5.27 -6.26 3.35
N ASP A 135 -5.51 -7.55 3.18
CA ASP A 135 -4.46 -8.58 3.25
C ASP A 135 -4.18 -9.10 1.84
N GLY A 136 -3.03 -8.70 1.29
CA GLY A 136 -2.61 -9.01 -0.06
C GLY A 136 -2.17 -10.46 -0.25
N LEU A 137 -1.63 -11.08 0.81
CA LEU A 137 -0.96 -12.38 0.70
C LEU A 137 -1.86 -13.52 0.20
N PRO A 138 -3.13 -13.64 0.60
CA PRO A 138 -4.05 -14.63 0.03
C PRO A 138 -4.27 -14.50 -1.49
N GLY A 139 -4.05 -13.31 -2.07
CA GLY A 139 -4.14 -13.04 -3.51
C GLY A 139 -2.80 -13.03 -4.24
N ASP A 140 -1.70 -13.40 -3.57
CA ASP A 140 -0.32 -13.21 -4.04
C ASP A 140 0.00 -11.74 -4.35
N ILE A 141 -0.59 -10.81 -3.60
CA ILE A 141 -0.40 -9.36 -3.77
C ILE A 141 0.46 -8.81 -2.62
N VAL A 142 1.32 -7.86 -2.95
CA VAL A 142 2.02 -7.02 -1.98
C VAL A 142 1.69 -5.56 -2.26
N PHE A 143 1.69 -4.74 -1.21
CA PHE A 143 1.62 -3.29 -1.35
C PHE A 143 3.03 -2.77 -1.50
N ASP A 144 3.33 -2.21 -2.68
CA ASP A 144 4.64 -1.64 -2.98
C ASP A 144 4.59 -0.13 -2.78
N MET A 145 5.69 0.41 -2.27
CA MET A 145 5.77 1.79 -1.82
C MET A 145 7.07 2.41 -2.31
N TYR A 146 7.09 3.73 -2.37
CA TYR A 146 8.30 4.42 -2.72
C TYR A 146 9.34 4.23 -1.60
N HIS A 147 10.46 3.58 -1.92
CA HIS A 147 11.58 3.48 -1.00
C HIS A 147 12.31 4.82 -0.91
N THR A 148 12.17 5.52 0.22
CA THR A 148 13.12 6.59 0.58
C THR A 148 14.21 5.99 1.46
N ASP A 149 15.39 5.71 0.90
CA ASP A 149 16.60 5.67 1.72
C ASP A 149 16.88 7.12 2.17
N PRO A 150 16.94 7.42 3.48
CA PRO A 150 17.30 8.76 3.97
C PRO A 150 18.71 9.22 3.55
N PHE A 151 19.52 8.36 2.93
CA PHE A 151 20.84 8.64 2.40
C PHE A 151 20.94 8.58 0.86
N ASP A 152 19.85 8.25 0.16
CA ASP A 152 19.79 8.19 -1.31
C ASP A 152 18.66 9.07 -1.83
N ASP A 153 19.01 10.24 -2.37
CA ASP A 153 18.07 11.18 -2.99
C ASP A 153 17.77 10.84 -4.46
N SER A 154 18.29 9.71 -4.94
CA SER A 154 18.04 9.26 -6.30
C SER A 154 16.66 8.62 -6.40
N PHE A 155 15.91 9.01 -7.42
CA PHE A 155 14.65 8.38 -7.86
C PHE A 155 14.87 6.93 -8.38
N THR A 156 16.00 6.32 -8.03
CA THR A 156 16.54 5.04 -8.50
C THR A 156 16.96 4.12 -7.35
N ALA A 157 16.66 4.48 -6.10
CA ALA A 157 16.92 3.60 -4.96
C ALA A 157 16.04 2.35 -5.09
N GLU A 158 16.57 1.31 -5.73
CA GLU A 158 15.96 -0.02 -5.74
C GLU A 158 15.69 -0.41 -4.29
N GLY A 159 14.43 -0.72 -3.98
CA GLY A 159 13.99 -1.14 -2.66
C GLY A 159 14.50 -2.54 -2.30
N THR A 160 13.64 -3.40 -1.79
CA THR A 160 13.98 -4.78 -1.42
C THR A 160 14.54 -5.48 -2.66
N PRO A 161 15.76 -6.04 -2.64
CA PRO A 161 16.34 -6.58 -3.87
C PRO A 161 15.44 -7.64 -4.50
N GLY A 162 15.00 -7.36 -5.74
CA GLY A 162 14.02 -8.15 -6.47
C GLY A 162 12.58 -7.61 -6.47
N SER A 163 12.31 -6.44 -5.86
CA SER A 163 11.07 -5.66 -6.01
C SER A 163 11.19 -4.59 -7.10
N GLY A 164 10.05 -3.98 -7.45
CA GLY A 164 9.95 -2.84 -8.35
C GLY A 164 10.14 -1.51 -7.62
N ALA A 165 9.87 -0.41 -8.33
CA ALA A 165 9.72 0.88 -7.68
C ALA A 165 8.24 1.10 -7.41
N GLY A 166 7.87 1.35 -6.16
CA GLY A 166 6.47 1.53 -5.78
C GLY A 166 5.97 2.97 -5.73
N LEU A 167 4.65 3.11 -5.54
CA LEU A 167 3.99 4.37 -5.21
C LEU A 167 3.38 4.31 -3.80
N THR A 168 3.93 5.13 -2.90
CA THR A 168 3.36 5.31 -1.55
C THR A 168 1.96 5.89 -1.63
N TYR A 169 1.06 5.37 -0.79
CA TYR A 169 -0.31 5.84 -0.61
C TYR A 169 -0.45 7.36 -0.71
N SER A 170 -1.38 7.81 -1.56
CA SER A 170 -1.79 9.21 -1.62
C SER A 170 -3.27 9.32 -1.95
N ASP A 171 -3.98 10.23 -1.29
CA ASP A 171 -5.41 10.45 -1.51
C ASP A 171 -5.68 11.77 -2.22
N PHE A 172 -6.94 11.97 -2.61
CA PHE A 172 -7.41 13.21 -3.23
C PHE A 172 -8.07 14.18 -2.23
N GLY A 173 -7.96 13.91 -0.93
CA GLY A 173 -8.46 14.73 0.17
C GLY A 173 -9.97 14.65 0.39
N GLY A 174 -10.44 15.30 1.47
CA GLY A 174 -11.86 15.49 1.78
C GLY A 174 -12.35 14.81 3.07
N THR A 175 -11.65 13.78 3.55
CA THR A 175 -11.97 13.03 4.78
C THR A 175 -10.68 12.80 5.56
N SER A 176 -10.72 12.94 6.89
CA SER A 176 -9.57 12.63 7.76
C SER A 176 -9.62 11.16 8.16
N TYR A 177 -8.57 10.41 7.86
CA TYR A 177 -8.36 9.02 8.27
C TYR A 177 -6.86 8.73 8.27
N ASP A 178 -6.43 7.64 8.90
CA ASP A 178 -5.04 7.22 8.90
C ASP A 178 -4.86 5.96 8.04
N VAL A 179 -3.66 5.77 7.49
CA VAL A 179 -3.28 4.59 6.75
C VAL A 179 -2.08 3.95 7.44
N LYS A 180 -2.16 2.64 7.65
CA LYS A 180 -1.12 1.86 8.33
C LYS A 180 -0.69 0.68 7.47
N PHE A 181 0.60 0.56 7.22
CA PHE A 181 1.20 -0.61 6.61
C PHE A 181 1.76 -1.54 7.69
N GLN A 182 1.51 -2.83 7.53
CA GLN A 182 1.91 -3.87 8.47
C GLN A 182 2.43 -5.10 7.73
N ASN A 183 3.12 -5.98 8.47
CA ASN A 183 3.70 -7.21 7.95
C ASN A 183 4.70 -6.92 6.81
N GLN A 184 5.86 -6.41 7.19
CA GLN A 184 6.92 -6.05 6.26
C GLN A 184 7.43 -7.30 5.51
N LEU A 185 7.61 -7.21 4.21
CA LEU A 185 8.01 -8.37 3.41
C LEU A 185 9.50 -8.31 3.03
N TYR A 186 10.09 -9.49 2.85
CA TYR A 186 11.43 -9.63 2.31
C TYR A 186 11.52 -10.76 1.28
N VAL A 187 12.40 -10.59 0.30
CA VAL A 187 12.55 -11.55 -0.81
C VAL A 187 13.70 -12.52 -0.52
N GLY A 188 13.36 -13.80 -0.35
CA GLY A 188 14.33 -14.87 -0.15
C GLY A 188 15.23 -14.63 1.07
N ALA A 189 16.54 -14.50 0.83
CA ALA A 189 17.54 -14.25 1.88
C ALA A 189 17.87 -12.75 2.07
N ASN A 190 17.23 -11.86 1.30
CA ASN A 190 17.44 -10.42 1.41
C ASN A 190 16.72 -9.90 2.66
N ALA A 191 17.22 -8.81 3.23
CA ALA A 191 16.52 -8.14 4.33
C ALA A 191 15.35 -7.30 3.77
N ALA A 192 14.30 -7.14 4.57
CA ALA A 192 13.26 -6.17 4.28
C ALA A 192 13.83 -4.76 4.41
N VAL A 193 13.51 -3.86 3.46
CA VAL A 193 13.99 -2.46 3.50
C VAL A 193 12.87 -1.41 3.66
N GLY A 194 11.62 -1.87 3.80
CA GLY A 194 10.49 -1.01 4.23
C GLY A 194 9.64 -0.47 3.09
N ASP A 195 9.79 -1.05 1.91
CA ASP A 195 9.09 -0.71 0.68
C ASP A 195 7.92 -1.65 0.37
N ILE A 196 8.08 -2.96 0.61
CA ILE A 196 7.03 -3.96 0.35
C ILE A 196 6.34 -4.46 1.63
N TRP A 197 5.02 -4.48 1.61
CA TRP A 197 4.17 -4.79 2.77
C TRP A 197 3.05 -5.77 2.41
N GLY A 198 2.70 -6.66 3.33
CA GLY A 198 1.63 -7.65 3.12
C GLY A 198 0.24 -7.12 3.45
N THR A 199 0.15 -6.10 4.29
CA THR A 199 -1.13 -5.60 4.82
C THR A 199 -1.17 -4.08 4.80
N MET A 200 -2.29 -3.53 4.34
CA MET A 200 -2.64 -2.11 4.42
C MET A 200 -3.93 -1.96 5.23
N VAL A 201 -4.00 -0.98 6.13
CA VAL A 201 -5.19 -0.68 6.92
C VAL A 201 -5.55 0.79 6.73
N ILE A 202 -6.81 1.07 6.41
CA ILE A 202 -7.40 2.41 6.48
C ILE A 202 -8.21 2.50 7.77
N ASP A 203 -7.89 3.47 8.62
CA ASP A 203 -8.50 3.70 9.93
C ASP A 203 -9.21 5.06 9.95
N PHE A 204 -10.54 5.02 10.01
CA PHE A 204 -11.42 6.19 10.09
C PHE A 204 -11.64 6.69 11.52
N GLY A 205 -11.00 6.08 12.52
CA GLY A 205 -11.13 6.42 13.94
C GLY A 205 -12.56 6.23 14.45
N ASP A 206 -13.28 7.34 14.66
CA ASP A 206 -14.68 7.32 15.13
C ASP A 206 -15.63 6.66 14.11
N GLY A 207 -15.20 6.56 12.85
CA GLY A 207 -15.87 5.82 11.79
C GLY A 207 -16.67 6.70 10.82
N ILE A 208 -16.97 6.12 9.66
CA ILE A 208 -17.66 6.77 8.54
C ILE A 208 -18.85 5.91 8.08
N ASN A 209 -19.94 6.55 7.70
CA ASN A 209 -21.12 5.89 7.15
C ASN A 209 -21.52 6.36 5.75
N LYS A 210 -20.95 7.46 5.28
CA LYS A 210 -21.14 7.96 3.92
C LYS A 210 -19.85 8.62 3.45
N GLY A 211 -19.46 8.36 2.22
CA GLY A 211 -18.30 9.00 1.63
C GLY A 211 -17.88 8.37 0.32
N GLU A 212 -17.18 9.16 -0.47
CA GLU A 212 -16.45 8.72 -1.65
C GLU A 212 -14.98 9.07 -1.39
N ILE A 213 -14.11 8.07 -1.45
CA ILE A 213 -12.67 8.23 -1.23
C ILE A 213 -11.96 7.69 -2.45
N THR A 214 -11.11 8.52 -3.03
CA THR A 214 -10.23 8.12 -4.12
C THR A 214 -8.80 8.20 -3.62
N PHE A 215 -8.00 7.19 -3.94
CA PHE A 215 -6.58 7.17 -3.61
C PHE A 215 -5.76 6.40 -4.64
N TYR A 216 -4.46 6.59 -4.58
CA TYR A 216 -3.45 5.79 -5.26
C TYR A 216 -2.76 4.90 -4.25
N GLN A 217 -2.54 3.66 -4.65
CA GLN A 217 -1.67 2.72 -3.95
C GLN A 217 -1.19 1.71 -4.99
N ASP A 218 0.12 1.56 -5.09
CA ASP A 218 0.72 0.56 -5.97
C ASP A 218 0.71 -0.84 -5.36
N THR A 219 0.59 -1.83 -6.22
CA THR A 219 0.63 -3.23 -5.82
C THR A 219 1.43 -4.06 -6.80
N ASP A 220 2.09 -5.07 -6.26
CA ASP A 220 2.95 -5.98 -7.00
C ASP A 220 2.48 -7.42 -6.79
N ARG A 221 2.83 -8.32 -7.72
CA ARG A 221 2.49 -9.74 -7.61
C ARG A 221 3.65 -10.61 -7.17
N ILE A 222 3.43 -11.37 -6.11
CA ILE A 222 4.31 -12.45 -5.68
C ILE A 222 4.34 -13.51 -6.79
N GLY A 223 5.55 -13.90 -7.20
CA GLY A 223 5.72 -15.00 -8.13
C GLY A 223 5.52 -16.34 -7.45
N VAL A 224 4.75 -17.22 -8.06
CA VAL A 224 4.82 -18.65 -7.74
C VAL A 224 6.07 -19.24 -8.40
N ASN A 225 6.80 -20.10 -7.68
CA ASN A 225 7.86 -20.91 -8.28
C ASN A 225 7.21 -21.77 -9.37
N VAL A 226 7.31 -21.36 -10.64
CA VAL A 226 6.94 -22.23 -11.76
C VAL A 226 7.96 -23.36 -11.75
N PRO A 227 7.57 -24.63 -11.46
CA PRO A 227 8.50 -25.73 -11.55
C PRO A 227 9.05 -25.74 -12.97
N GLU A 228 10.39 -25.82 -13.10
CA GLU A 228 11.05 -25.86 -14.40
C GLU A 228 10.25 -26.79 -15.33
N PRO A 229 9.81 -26.32 -16.51
CA PRO A 229 8.92 -27.10 -17.33
C PRO A 229 9.56 -28.46 -17.58
N GLY A 230 8.76 -29.53 -17.47
CA GLY A 230 9.21 -30.91 -17.67
C GLY A 230 9.91 -31.16 -19.01
N SER A 231 9.94 -30.16 -19.90
CA SER A 231 10.85 -30.06 -21.05
C SER A 231 12.33 -30.25 -20.71
N ILE A 232 12.84 -29.80 -19.55
CA ILE A 232 14.25 -30.07 -19.17
C ILE A 232 14.42 -31.56 -18.83
N ALA A 233 13.47 -32.14 -18.10
CA ALA A 233 13.46 -33.58 -17.81
C ALA A 233 13.29 -34.42 -19.09
N LEU A 234 12.47 -33.98 -20.04
CA LEU A 234 12.27 -34.62 -21.35
C LEU A 234 13.48 -34.46 -22.26
N LEU A 235 14.13 -33.30 -22.27
CA LEU A 235 15.37 -33.06 -23.02
C LEU A 235 16.49 -33.94 -22.46
N GLY A 236 16.66 -33.95 -21.13
CA GLY A 236 17.63 -34.81 -20.45
C GLY A 236 17.35 -36.30 -20.69
N GLY A 237 16.09 -36.73 -20.55
CA GLY A 237 15.67 -38.11 -20.80
C GLY A 237 15.85 -38.53 -22.26
N GLY A 238 15.53 -37.65 -23.21
CA GLY A 238 15.71 -37.88 -24.64
C GLY A 238 17.19 -38.02 -25.04
N LEU A 239 18.05 -37.18 -24.48
CA LEU A 239 19.50 -37.27 -24.69
C LEU A 239 20.09 -38.56 -24.10
N MET A 240 19.66 -38.97 -22.90
CA MET A 240 20.06 -40.26 -22.34
C MET A 240 19.60 -41.43 -23.21
N MET A 241 18.34 -41.44 -23.66
CA MET A 241 17.79 -42.50 -24.51
C MET A 241 18.56 -42.59 -25.85
N MET A 242 18.87 -41.45 -26.47
CA MET A 242 19.71 -41.41 -27.67
C MET A 242 21.13 -41.93 -27.41
N GLY A 243 21.72 -41.61 -26.25
CA GLY A 243 23.00 -42.15 -25.81
C GLY A 243 22.98 -43.69 -25.70
N PHE A 244 21.94 -44.26 -25.09
CA PHE A 244 21.75 -45.72 -25.00
C PHE A 244 21.56 -46.37 -26.37
N MET A 245 20.77 -45.77 -27.26
CA MET A 245 20.56 -46.27 -28.62
C MET A 245 21.85 -46.27 -29.44
N ARG A 246 22.68 -45.22 -29.33
CA ARG A 246 23.98 -45.14 -30.02
C ARG A 246 24.96 -46.20 -29.54
N ARG A 247 24.95 -46.54 -28.24
CA ARG A 247 25.82 -47.57 -27.67
C ARG A 247 25.45 -48.97 -28.17
N ARG A 248 24.15 -49.26 -28.33
CA ARG A 248 23.68 -50.54 -28.89
C ARG A 248 24.08 -50.74 -30.35
N ARG A 249 24.03 -49.69 -31.18
CA ARG A 249 24.51 -49.78 -32.58
C ARG A 249 25.98 -50.15 -32.69
N LYS A 250 26.85 -49.53 -31.87
CA LYS A 250 28.29 -49.86 -31.88
C LYS A 250 28.61 -51.29 -31.46
N MET A 251 27.77 -51.93 -30.63
CA MET A 251 27.95 -53.33 -30.24
C MET A 251 27.46 -54.33 -31.29
N ALA A 252 26.54 -53.91 -32.17
CA ALA A 252 26.04 -54.76 -33.27
C ALA A 252 26.99 -54.79 -34.48
N GLU A 253 27.88 -53.80 -34.62
CA GLU A 253 28.89 -53.71 -35.69
C GLU A 253 30.22 -54.40 -35.33
N SER A 254 30.37 -54.93 -34.11
CA SER A 254 31.59 -55.60 -33.64
C SER A 254 31.49 -57.13 -33.56
N VAL A 255 30.59 -57.74 -34.34
CA VAL A 255 30.43 -59.20 -34.54
C VAL A 255 30.64 -59.50 -36.01
#